data_AF-A0A7K7KGN2-F1
#
_entry.id   AF-A0A7K7KGN2-F1
#
_cell.length_a   1.000
_cell.length_b   1.000
_cell.length_c   1.000
_cell.angle_alpha   90.00
_cell.angle_beta   90.00
_cell.angle_gamma   90.00
#
_symmetry.space_group_name_H-M   'P 1'
#
loop_
_entity.id
_entity.type
_entity.pdbx_description
1 polymer ?
#
loop_
_entity_poly.entity_id
_entity_poly.type
_entity_poly.pdbx_seq_one_letter_code
_entity_poly.pdbx_strand_id
1 'polypeptide(L)' 'EDEDEDEEQLPDEAELELLRLEFTSRMHQNFLEGLDEDFDYSAVDANPELDALDLLGQDVEDRYFDEEEPGPAPPLG' A
#
# COMPACT_ATOMS: atom_id res chain seq x y z
N GLU A 1 12.81 47.74 26.54
CA GLU A 1 12.12 46.45 26.60
C GLU A 1 11.93 46.10 25.15
N ASP A 2 12.83 45.26 24.66
CA ASP A 2 12.87 44.88 23.25
C ASP A 2 11.73 43.89 23.06
N GLU A 3 10.59 44.42 22.61
CA GLU A 3 9.50 43.63 22.02
C GLU A 3 10.04 43.09 20.69
N ASP A 4 10.90 42.07 20.77
CA ASP A 4 11.17 41.20 19.64
C ASP A 4 9.87 40.43 19.39
N GLU A 5 8.98 41.07 18.64
CA GLU A 5 7.80 40.47 18.03
C GLU A 5 8.24 39.14 17.42
N ASP A 6 7.55 38.06 17.81
CA ASP A 6 7.56 36.76 17.14
C ASP A 6 7.05 36.98 15.69
N GLU A 7 7.86 37.61 14.83
CA GLU A 7 7.62 37.65 13.40
C GLU A 7 7.80 36.22 12.90
N GLU A 8 6.68 35.53 12.68
CA GLU A 8 6.60 34.25 11.99
C GLU A 8 7.29 34.37 10.62
N GLN A 9 8.59 34.13 10.58
CA GLN A 9 9.36 34.10 9.35
C GLN A 9 8.85 32.92 8.52
N LEU A 10 8.23 33.25 7.38
CA LEU A 10 7.80 32.26 6.42
C LEU A 10 9.03 31.54 5.87
N PRO A 11 9.05 30.19 5.87
CA PRO A 11 10.17 29.43 5.35
C PRO A 11 10.37 29.70 3.86
N ASP A 12 11.63 29.65 3.43
CA ASP A 12 11.95 29.79 2.01
C ASP A 12 11.54 28.55 1.21
N GLU A 13 11.68 28.59 -0.12
CA GLU A 13 11.25 27.49 -0.99
C GLU A 13 12.02 26.18 -0.72
N ALA A 14 13.31 26.27 -0.37
CA ALA A 14 14.13 25.10 -0.07
C ALA A 14 13.79 24.51 1.30
N GLU A 15 13.56 25.37 2.30
CA GLU A 15 13.07 24.97 3.62
C GLU A 15 11.69 24.32 3.52
N LEU A 16 10.78 24.89 2.73
CA LEU A 16 9.47 24.30 2.46
C LEU A 16 9.57 22.92 1.81
N GLU A 17 10.47 22.73 0.85
CA GLU A 17 10.70 21.43 0.23
C GLU A 17 11.22 20.41 1.24
N LEU A 18 12.19 20.79 2.07
CA LEU A 18 12.72 19.93 3.14
C LEU A 18 11.64 19.56 4.16
N LEU A 19 10.84 20.53 4.62
CA LEU A 19 9.72 20.30 5.54
C LEU A 19 8.70 19.33 4.95
N ARG A 20 8.37 19.49 3.66
CA ARG A 20 7.47 18.59 2.95
C ARG A 20 8.02 17.16 2.90
N LEU A 21 9.32 17.02 2.62
CA LEU A 21 9.99 15.72 2.55
C LEU A 21 10.03 15.05 3.93
N GLU A 22 10.41 15.79 4.98
CA GLU A 22 10.42 15.29 6.36
C GLU A 22 9.03 14.80 6.77
N PHE A 23 8.01 15.64 6.58
CA PHE A 23 6.63 15.31 6.90
C PHE A 23 6.17 14.04 6.17
N THR A 24 6.41 13.98 4.85
CA THR A 24 5.97 12.85 4.02
C THR A 24 6.69 11.55 4.39
N SER A 25 7.98 11.64 4.72
CA SER A 25 8.79 10.49 5.17
C SER A 25 8.28 9.96 6.50
N ARG A 26 8.02 10.85 7.47
CA ARG A 26 7.48 10.48 8.78
C ARG A 26 6.11 9.84 8.69
N MET A 27 5.21 10.40 7.88
CA MET A 27 3.89 9.79 7.63
C MET A 27 4.02 8.40 6.99
N HIS A 28 4.92 8.23 6.01
CA HIS A 28 5.17 6.90 5.42
C HIS A 28 5.70 5.90 6.44
N GLN A 29 6.63 6.33 7.31
CA GLN A 29 7.18 5.46 8.34
C GLN A 29 6.11 5.04 9.35
N ASN A 30 5.31 6.00 9.85
CA ASN A 30 4.19 5.70 10.73
C ASN A 30 3.21 4.71 10.09
N PHE A 31 2.90 4.91 8.80
CA PHE A 31 2.04 4.01 8.06
C PHE A 31 2.57 2.57 8.02
N LEU A 32 3.85 2.40 7.70
CA LEU A 32 4.49 1.08 7.65
C LEU A 32 4.62 0.43 9.03
N GLU A 33 4.79 1.23 10.08
CA GLU A 33 4.93 0.76 11.46
C GLU A 33 3.59 0.58 12.19
N GLY A 34 2.47 0.98 11.57
CA GLY A 34 1.13 0.90 12.16
C GLY A 34 0.91 1.89 13.31
N LEU A 35 1.58 3.05 13.28
CA LEU A 35 1.58 4.03 14.38
C LEU A 35 0.50 5.12 14.26
N ASP A 36 -0.29 5.13 13.19
CA ASP A 36 -1.37 6.11 13.04
C ASP A 36 -2.55 5.69 13.95
N GLU A 37 -2.67 6.33 15.12
CA GLU A 37 -3.65 5.98 16.18
C GLU A 37 -5.11 6.09 15.71
N ASP A 38 -5.38 6.95 14.73
CA ASP A 38 -6.71 7.17 14.16
C ASP A 38 -7.06 6.18 13.03
N PHE A 39 -6.15 5.26 12.69
CA PHE A 39 -6.35 4.26 11.64
C PHE A 39 -6.26 2.83 12.18
N ASP A 40 -7.28 2.02 11.91
CA ASP A 40 -7.29 0.62 12.30
C ASP A 40 -6.61 -0.26 11.23
N TYR A 41 -5.32 -0.51 11.40
CA TYR A 41 -4.55 -1.38 10.50
C TYR A 41 -5.06 -2.83 10.47
N SER A 42 -5.74 -3.30 11.52
CA SER A 42 -6.30 -4.65 11.54
C SER A 42 -7.44 -4.84 10.54
N ALA A 43 -8.11 -3.74 10.14
CA ALA A 43 -9.16 -3.75 9.13
C ALA A 43 -8.63 -3.95 7.70
N VAL A 44 -7.32 -3.84 7.48
CA VAL A 44 -6.67 -4.02 6.19
C VAL A 44 -5.71 -5.22 6.21
N ASP A 45 -4.82 -5.31 7.21
CA ASP A 45 -3.78 -6.35 7.29
C ASP A 45 -4.35 -7.77 7.43
N ALA A 46 -5.52 -7.92 8.04
CA ALA A 46 -6.18 -9.21 8.25
C ALA A 46 -7.48 -9.35 7.44
N ASN A 47 -7.61 -8.60 6.34
CA ASN A 47 -8.84 -8.54 5.58
C ASN A 47 -8.82 -9.43 4.32
N PRO A 48 -9.45 -10.63 4.38
CA PRO A 48 -9.48 -11.56 3.25
C PRO A 48 -10.29 -11.06 2.05
N GLU A 49 -11.12 -10.02 2.21
CA GLU A 49 -11.86 -9.39 1.10
C GLU A 49 -10.96 -8.43 0.29
N LEU A 50 -9.91 -7.90 0.92
CA LEU A 50 -8.87 -7.10 0.26
C LEU A 50 -7.73 -7.96 -0.27
N ASP A 51 -7.57 -9.18 0.26
CA ASP A 51 -6.67 -10.17 -0.31
C ASP A 51 -7.15 -10.57 -1.71
N ALA A 52 -6.26 -10.51 -2.70
CA ALA A 52 -6.52 -10.93 -4.07
C ALA A 52 -6.59 -12.47 -4.22
N LEU A 53 -7.26 -13.17 -3.31
CA LEU A 53 -7.36 -14.64 -3.31
C LEU A 53 -8.02 -15.17 -4.59
N ASP A 54 -8.95 -14.42 -5.17
CA ASP A 54 -9.61 -14.76 -6.44
C ASP A 54 -8.62 -14.81 -7.62
N LEU A 55 -7.51 -14.05 -7.56
CA LEU A 55 -6.44 -14.09 -8.56
C LEU A 55 -5.49 -15.28 -8.36
N LEU A 56 -5.37 -15.80 -7.14
CA LEU A 56 -4.51 -16.97 -6.86
C LEU A 56 -5.08 -18.25 -7.49
N GLY A 57 -6.41 -18.38 -7.56
CA GLY A 57 -7.08 -19.54 -8.14
C GLY A 57 -6.79 -19.73 -9.63
N GLN A 58 -6.68 -18.62 -10.38
CA GLN A 58 -6.45 -18.64 -11.83
C GLN A 58 -5.02 -19.10 -12.20
N ASP A 59 -3.99 -18.65 -11.47
CA ASP A 59 -2.60 -19.08 -11.70
C ASP A 59 -2.36 -20.56 -11.33
N VAL A 60 -3.22 -21.17 -10.50
CA VAL A 60 -3.14 -22.59 -10.12
C VAL A 60 -3.88 -23.49 -11.11
N GLU A 61 -5.04 -23.06 -11.62
CA GLU A 61 -5.80 -23.83 -12.62
C GLU A 61 -5.05 -23.94 -13.96
N ASP A 62 -4.35 -22.90 -14.41
CA ASP A 62 -3.55 -22.95 -15.64
C ASP A 62 -2.46 -24.03 -15.57
N ARG A 63 -1.83 -24.23 -14.39
CA ARG A 63 -0.85 -25.32 -14.19
C ARG A 63 -1.47 -26.71 -14.32
N TYR A 64 -2.69 -26.92 -13.81
CA TYR A 64 -3.37 -28.21 -13.88
C TYR A 64 -3.66 -28.60 -15.34
N PHE A 65 -3.98 -27.63 -16.20
CA PHE A 65 -4.23 -27.87 -17.63
C PHE A 65 -2.95 -27.96 -18.47
N ASP A 66 -1.89 -27.23 -18.14
CA ASP A 66 -0.59 -27.32 -18.84
C ASP A 66 0.18 -28.62 -18.50
N GLU A 67 -0.06 -29.21 -17.32
CA GLU A 67 0.55 -30.49 -16.90
C GLU A 67 -0.18 -31.73 -17.45
N GLU A 68 -1.41 -31.60 -17.96
CA GLU A 68 -2.13 -32.67 -18.64
C GLU A 68 -1.81 -32.67 -20.16
N GLU A 69 -1.35 -33.80 -20.70
CA GLU A 69 -1.30 -33.96 -22.16
C GLU A 69 -2.74 -33.95 -22.72
N PRO A 70 -3.01 -33.24 -23.84
CA PRO A 70 -4.34 -33.21 -24.43
C PRO A 70 -4.78 -34.64 -24.82
N GLY A 71 -5.72 -35.18 -24.05
CA GLY A 71 -6.34 -36.47 -24.32
C GLY A 71 -7.17 -36.45 -25.60
N PRO A 72 -7.44 -37.60 -26.23
CA PRO A 72 -8.29 -37.67 -27.41
C PRO A 72 -9.69 -37.15 -27.09
N ALA A 73 -10.19 -36.25 -27.94
CA ALA A 73 -11.52 -35.67 -27.78
C ALA A 73 -12.60 -36.77 -27.68
N PRO A 74 -13.55 -36.67 -26.74
CA PRO A 74 -14.60 -37.66 -26.60
C PRO A 74 -15.46 -37.74 -27.87
N PRO A 75 -15.91 -38.94 -28.27
CA PRO A 75 -16.72 -39.08 -29.48
C PRO A 75 -18.05 -38.34 -29.30
N LEU A 76 -18.40 -37.53 -30.31
CA LEU A 76 -19.72 -36.91 -30.40
C LEU A 76 -20.74 -38.01 -30.69
N GLY A 77 -21.56 -38.33 -29.68
CA GLY A 77 -22.72 -39.22 -29.79
C GLY A 77 -23.95 -38.50 -30.32
#